data_AF-A0A7C2A798-F1
#
_entry.id   AF-A0A7C2A798-F1
#
_cell.length_a   1.000
_cell.length_b   1.000
_cell.length_c   1.000
_cell.angle_alpha   90.00
_cell.angle_beta   90.00
_cell.angle_gamma   90.00
#
_symmetry.space_group_name_H-M   'P 1'
#
loop_
_entity.id
_entity.type
_entity.pdbx_description
1 polymer ?
#
loop_
_entity_poly.entity_id
_entity_poly.type
_entity_poly.pdbx_seq_one_letter_code
_entity_poly.pdbx_strand_id
1 'polypeptide(L)'
;MLHHARNAAFCAASLALLALLVPSPRVTAAPSPRQCGRMLFSRHCAPCHGSAGLGDGPAAARLDPKPRDFSTGRFRLISTVNEVPTLEDLFEVITNGIVGSAMPPHDHLPAEQRMRLARYVQNLTTARRAELLQELATEEGTTLPWSQALEEATLPTPAVLRIPPAPVRTPEQLARGRELFLENCASCHDADGTGRSRDDLVDEKGRPSLARDITAGILKGGARAEDIFRRIRCGMPGSAMPSFELPDDDTWALTRYVESLVRPGARELAVQTHLDLRPAQAPAPLVSDPAAAVWEEVESHWIPMAPLSWKPTRVPGARIQLARDERHLGIRLVWEDPAGAPGTPSPSPDSARIRFSFSTIPTYFDPGRSAETSEEWEWSSTSGDFDYAPLGVEVREITHAGHHELVFLRDLSISPERIGMGSASVGIAFEILNGSPDDPAGSENLTVWHRLAR
;
A
#
# COMPACT_ATOMS: atom_id res chain seq x y z
N MET A 1 49.30 -14.93 -87.47
CA MET A 1 48.30 -13.96 -87.96
C MET A 1 47.55 -13.43 -86.75
N LEU A 2 47.61 -12.11 -86.53
CA LEU A 2 46.67 -11.20 -85.82
C LEU A 2 45.76 -11.77 -84.70
N HIS A 3 45.60 -11.21 -83.49
CA HIS A 3 46.14 -10.05 -82.77
C HIS A 3 45.49 -10.01 -81.36
N HIS A 4 46.28 -9.76 -80.29
CA HIS A 4 46.00 -8.92 -79.09
C HIS A 4 44.77 -9.27 -78.19
N ALA A 5 44.74 -9.16 -76.86
CA ALA A 5 45.45 -8.37 -75.85
C ALA A 5 45.27 -9.03 -74.44
N ARG A 6 46.34 -9.13 -73.63
CA ARG A 6 46.65 -8.33 -72.40
C ARG A 6 46.00 -8.76 -71.07
N ASN A 7 46.88 -9.20 -70.16
CA ASN A 7 46.77 -9.28 -68.70
C ASN A 7 46.37 -7.93 -68.05
N ALA A 8 45.61 -7.97 -66.95
CA ALA A 8 45.82 -7.12 -65.78
C ALA A 8 45.00 -7.61 -64.58
N ALA A 9 45.70 -7.92 -63.48
CA ALA A 9 45.13 -8.15 -62.16
C ALA A 9 44.68 -6.82 -61.54
N PHE A 10 43.45 -6.76 -61.02
CA PHE A 10 42.93 -5.60 -60.30
C PHE A 10 43.17 -5.76 -58.79
N CYS A 11 44.01 -4.89 -58.24
CA CYS A 11 44.04 -4.56 -56.81
C CYS A 11 42.80 -3.72 -56.46
N ALA A 12 41.98 -4.19 -55.53
CA ALA A 12 40.92 -3.38 -54.93
C ALA A 12 41.50 -2.54 -53.78
N ALA A 13 41.45 -1.22 -53.92
CA ALA A 13 41.81 -0.27 -52.87
C ALA A 13 40.61 -0.04 -51.94
N SER A 14 40.80 -0.28 -50.63
CA SER A 14 39.83 0.03 -49.58
C SER A 14 39.84 1.53 -49.26
N LEU A 15 38.73 2.24 -49.52
CA LEU A 15 38.49 3.57 -48.97
C LEU A 15 37.97 3.43 -47.53
N ALA A 16 38.74 3.90 -46.56
CA ALA A 16 38.29 4.11 -45.18
C ALA A 16 37.52 5.43 -45.10
N LEU A 17 36.22 5.36 -44.80
CA LEU A 17 35.37 6.50 -44.52
C LEU A 17 35.56 6.91 -43.03
N LEU A 18 36.27 8.01 -42.77
CA LEU A 18 36.35 8.59 -41.42
C LEU A 18 35.01 9.29 -41.10
N ALA A 19 34.13 8.61 -40.37
CA ALA A 19 32.95 9.24 -39.79
C ALA A 19 33.39 10.10 -38.59
N LEU A 20 33.31 11.44 -38.75
CA LEU A 20 33.43 12.38 -37.65
C LEU A 20 32.23 12.18 -36.70
N LEU A 21 32.47 11.46 -35.60
CA LEU A 21 31.55 11.40 -34.46
C LEU A 21 31.48 12.78 -33.81
N VAL A 22 30.47 13.57 -34.16
CA VAL A 22 30.07 14.74 -33.38
C VAL A 22 29.35 14.19 -32.13
N PRO A 23 29.90 14.33 -30.92
CA PRO A 23 29.20 13.90 -29.73
C PRO A 23 27.94 14.77 -29.56
N SER A 24 26.77 14.14 -29.59
CA SER A 24 25.52 14.82 -29.21
C SER A 24 25.68 15.37 -27.79
N PRO A 25 25.24 16.62 -27.52
CA PRO A 25 25.27 17.13 -26.16
C PRO A 25 24.39 16.22 -25.29
N ARG A 26 25.01 15.51 -24.36
CA ARG A 26 24.28 14.87 -23.27
C ARG A 26 23.64 16.00 -22.49
N VAL A 27 22.33 16.19 -22.66
CA VAL A 27 21.52 16.95 -21.71
C VAL A 27 21.59 16.15 -20.41
N THR A 28 22.56 16.47 -19.57
CA THR A 28 22.55 16.04 -18.18
C THR A 28 21.37 16.73 -17.55
N ALA A 29 20.27 15.99 -17.35
CA ALA A 29 19.15 16.46 -16.55
C ALA A 29 19.72 17.06 -15.25
N ALA A 30 19.42 18.33 -14.97
CA ALA A 30 19.84 18.97 -13.74
C ALA A 30 19.39 18.08 -12.57
N PRO A 31 20.24 17.82 -11.55
CA PRO A 31 19.85 17.01 -10.42
C PRO A 31 18.60 17.63 -9.79
N SER A 32 17.52 16.84 -9.67
CA SER A 32 16.29 17.28 -9.01
C SER A 32 16.65 17.88 -7.65
N PRO A 33 16.04 19.01 -7.22
CA PRO A 33 16.30 19.60 -5.91
C PRO A 33 16.25 18.53 -4.83
N ARG A 34 17.31 18.43 -4.01
CA ARG A 34 17.39 17.42 -2.94
C ARG A 34 16.22 17.62 -1.98
N GLN A 35 15.23 16.75 -2.06
CA GLN A 35 14.12 16.74 -1.11
C GLN A 35 14.64 16.25 0.24
N CYS A 36 14.45 17.04 1.30
CA CYS A 36 14.85 16.65 2.66
C CYS A 36 13.74 15.82 3.34
N GLY A 37 14.12 15.02 4.35
CA GLY A 37 13.18 14.13 5.04
C GLY A 37 11.98 14.86 5.65
N ARG A 38 12.17 16.08 6.17
CA ARG A 38 11.08 16.91 6.69
C ARG A 38 10.03 17.24 5.63
N MET A 39 10.44 17.64 4.43
CA MET A 39 9.51 17.99 3.35
C MET A 39 8.73 16.76 2.87
N LEU A 40 9.41 15.62 2.73
CA LEU A 40 8.78 14.35 2.40
C LEU A 40 7.76 13.95 3.48
N PHE A 41 8.13 14.08 4.76
CA PHE A 41 7.26 13.73 5.88
C PHE A 41 6.01 14.62 5.93
N SER A 42 6.19 15.95 5.79
CA SER A 42 5.06 16.89 5.76
C SER A 42 4.06 16.56 4.65
N ARG A 43 4.53 16.08 3.50
CA ARG A 43 3.68 15.74 2.35
C ARG A 43 3.02 14.36 2.49
N HIS A 44 3.77 13.34 2.89
CA HIS A 44 3.35 11.94 2.78
C HIS A 44 2.93 11.30 4.10
N CYS A 45 3.42 11.80 5.24
CA CYS A 45 3.26 11.14 6.54
C CYS A 45 2.41 11.96 7.52
N ALA A 46 2.62 13.29 7.56
CA ALA A 46 1.94 14.19 8.48
C ALA A 46 0.40 14.19 8.38
N PRO A 47 -0.24 13.95 7.22
CA PRO A 47 -1.71 13.82 7.17
C PRO A 47 -2.28 12.76 8.12
N CYS A 48 -1.51 11.67 8.37
CA CYS A 48 -1.88 10.61 9.31
C CYS A 48 -1.15 10.76 10.65
N HIS A 49 0.17 10.95 10.62
CA HIS A 49 1.01 10.91 11.82
C HIS A 49 1.08 12.25 12.57
N GLY A 50 0.55 13.33 12.02
CA GLY A 50 0.72 14.68 12.55
C GLY A 50 2.10 15.25 12.24
N SER A 51 2.26 16.58 12.27
CA SER A 51 3.55 17.23 12.02
C SER A 51 4.59 16.91 13.10
N ALA A 52 4.14 16.68 14.34
CA ALA A 52 4.96 16.28 15.47
C ALA A 52 5.13 14.75 15.59
N GLY A 53 4.46 13.96 14.74
CA GLY A 53 4.58 12.50 14.75
C GLY A 53 3.84 11.80 15.89
N LEU A 54 2.81 12.43 16.48
CA LEU A 54 2.07 11.90 17.63
C LEU A 54 0.92 10.96 17.23
N GLY A 55 0.73 10.73 15.93
CA GLY A 55 -0.37 9.90 15.43
C GLY A 55 -1.73 10.63 15.48
N ASP A 56 -1.71 11.95 15.42
CA ASP A 56 -2.82 12.88 15.60
C ASP A 56 -3.05 13.78 14.37
N GLY A 57 -2.58 13.33 13.20
CA GLY A 57 -2.82 14.06 11.95
C GLY A 57 -4.32 14.19 11.64
N PRO A 58 -4.73 15.11 10.76
CA PRO A 58 -6.16 15.34 10.47
C PRO A 58 -6.93 14.07 10.07
N ALA A 59 -6.27 13.11 9.42
CA ALA A 59 -6.90 11.84 9.08
C ALA A 59 -6.98 10.84 10.24
N ALA A 60 -6.15 10.98 11.29
CA ALA A 60 -6.02 10.01 12.37
C ALA A 60 -7.34 9.72 13.10
N ALA A 61 -8.26 10.69 13.18
CA ALA A 61 -9.56 10.53 13.84
C ALA A 61 -10.37 9.36 13.27
N ARG A 62 -10.33 9.14 11.94
CA ARG A 62 -11.07 8.09 11.22
C ARG A 62 -10.27 6.82 10.94
N LEU A 63 -9.03 6.73 11.43
CA LEU A 63 -8.17 5.55 11.24
C LEU A 63 -8.23 4.62 12.46
N ASP A 64 -8.42 3.33 12.17
CA ASP A 64 -8.30 2.23 13.13
C ASP A 64 -7.67 0.99 12.45
N PRO A 65 -6.40 0.67 12.72
CA PRO A 65 -5.58 1.12 13.84
C PRO A 65 -5.14 2.58 13.70
N LYS A 66 -5.03 3.26 14.85
CA LYS A 66 -4.45 4.62 14.91
C LYS A 66 -3.02 4.64 14.36
N PRO A 67 -2.62 5.72 13.67
CA PRO A 67 -1.23 5.93 13.28
C PRO A 67 -0.29 5.86 14.49
N ARG A 68 0.95 5.41 14.24
CA ARG A 68 1.96 5.29 15.30
C ARG A 68 2.30 6.66 15.87
N ASP A 69 2.25 6.75 17.19
CA ASP A 69 2.85 7.82 17.98
C ASP A 69 4.35 7.53 18.18
N PHE A 70 5.19 8.33 17.52
CA PHE A 70 6.63 8.17 17.53
C PHE A 70 7.26 8.61 18.86
N SER A 71 6.58 9.44 19.67
CA SER A 71 7.11 9.92 20.95
C SER A 71 7.37 8.80 21.96
N THR A 72 6.67 7.68 21.83
CA THR A 72 6.85 6.50 22.69
C THR A 72 8.20 5.82 22.48
N GLY A 73 8.84 6.00 21.32
CA GLY A 73 10.02 5.23 20.91
C GLY A 73 9.74 3.74 20.64
N ARG A 74 8.48 3.30 20.75
CA ARG A 74 8.07 1.89 20.59
C ARG A 74 7.48 1.65 19.21
N PHE A 75 8.18 0.85 18.41
CA PHE A 75 7.77 0.48 17.06
C PHE A 75 7.37 -1.00 17.02
N ARG A 76 6.27 -1.31 16.32
CA ARG A 76 5.72 -2.68 16.29
C ARG A 76 6.51 -3.65 15.41
N LEU A 77 7.16 -3.14 14.37
CA LEU A 77 7.84 -3.92 13.35
C LEU A 77 9.33 -3.66 13.47
N ILE A 78 10.03 -4.54 14.19
CA ILE A 78 11.43 -4.36 14.59
C ILE A 78 12.24 -5.65 14.42
N SER A 79 13.51 -5.56 14.06
CA SER A 79 14.39 -6.72 13.91
C SER A 79 15.25 -6.99 15.15
N THR A 80 14.88 -6.45 16.31
CA THR A 80 15.73 -6.44 17.51
C THR A 80 15.11 -7.14 18.69
N VAL A 81 15.96 -7.66 19.59
CA VAL A 81 15.54 -8.32 20.84
C VAL A 81 15.42 -7.35 22.01
N ASN A 82 15.96 -6.13 21.89
CA ASN A 82 15.87 -5.09 22.90
C ASN A 82 14.78 -4.04 22.61
N GLU A 83 13.85 -4.37 21.71
CA GLU A 83 12.69 -3.54 21.32
C GLU A 83 13.01 -2.21 20.61
N VAL A 84 14.29 -1.92 20.32
CA VAL A 84 14.70 -0.68 19.66
C VAL A 84 14.67 -0.86 18.14
N PRO A 85 13.96 0.00 17.37
CA PRO A 85 13.99 -0.08 15.91
C PRO A 85 15.39 0.23 15.35
N THR A 86 15.80 -0.53 14.34
CA THR A 86 16.89 -0.11 13.47
C THR A 86 16.40 0.91 12.44
N LEU A 87 17.33 1.63 11.81
CA LEU A 87 17.00 2.48 10.67
C LEU A 87 16.44 1.67 9.49
N GLU A 88 16.89 0.42 9.34
CA GLU A 88 16.40 -0.52 8.33
C GLU A 88 14.95 -0.92 8.60
N ASP A 89 14.58 -1.16 9.87
CA ASP A 89 13.18 -1.44 10.23
C ASP A 89 12.25 -0.32 9.81
N LEU A 90 12.63 0.94 10.09
CA LEU A 90 11.86 2.11 9.67
C LEU A 90 11.78 2.22 8.15
N PHE A 91 12.90 1.97 7.46
CA PHE A 91 12.96 1.99 6.00
C PHE A 91 12.04 0.94 5.37
N GLU A 92 12.05 -0.30 5.87
CA GLU A 92 11.21 -1.40 5.37
C GLU A 92 9.72 -1.13 5.62
N VAL A 93 9.34 -0.58 6.78
CA VAL A 93 7.94 -0.19 7.06
C VAL A 93 7.48 0.92 6.11
N ILE A 94 8.31 1.93 5.87
CA ILE A 94 7.98 3.01 4.92
C ILE A 94 7.87 2.45 3.49
N THR A 95 8.72 1.49 3.14
CA THR A 95 8.75 0.90 1.81
C THR A 95 7.50 0.08 1.53
N ASN A 96 7.17 -0.84 2.43
CA ASN A 96 6.15 -1.85 2.21
C ASN A 96 4.76 -1.44 2.73
N GLY A 97 4.70 -0.38 3.53
CA GLY A 97 3.49 -0.05 4.28
C GLY A 97 3.18 -1.10 5.35
N ILE A 98 1.94 -1.10 5.86
CA ILE A 98 1.47 -2.09 6.82
C ILE A 98 0.14 -2.67 6.32
N VAL A 99 0.20 -3.91 5.84
CA VAL A 99 -0.95 -4.67 5.33
C VAL A 99 -2.08 -4.71 6.36
N GLY A 100 -3.32 -4.48 5.90
CA GLY A 100 -4.50 -4.42 6.75
C GLY A 100 -4.57 -3.19 7.66
N SER A 101 -3.99 -2.08 7.20
CA SER A 101 -4.13 -0.75 7.79
C SER A 101 -4.06 0.32 6.71
N ALA A 102 -4.34 1.58 7.07
CA ALA A 102 -4.22 2.73 6.17
C ALA A 102 -2.78 3.25 5.97
N MET A 103 -1.75 2.49 6.35
CA MET A 103 -0.34 2.86 6.08
C MET A 103 0.08 2.29 4.72
N PRO A 104 0.06 3.09 3.63
CA PRO A 104 0.39 2.60 2.30
C PRO A 104 1.89 2.32 2.14
N PRO A 105 2.29 1.53 1.13
CA PRO A 105 3.68 1.50 0.69
C PRO A 105 4.10 2.86 0.12
N HIS A 106 5.39 3.18 0.21
CA HIS A 106 6.00 4.35 -0.46
C HIS A 106 7.10 3.93 -1.44
N ASP A 107 6.97 2.75 -2.04
CA ASP A 107 7.86 2.18 -3.06
C ASP A 107 7.98 3.04 -4.34
N HIS A 108 6.99 3.90 -4.62
CA HIS A 108 7.09 4.94 -5.66
C HIS A 108 8.16 6.00 -5.38
N LEU A 109 8.59 6.16 -4.13
CA LEU A 109 9.69 7.05 -3.77
C LEU A 109 11.04 6.32 -3.97
N PRO A 110 12.06 6.98 -4.56
CA PRO A 110 13.41 6.44 -4.63
C PRO A 110 13.93 6.02 -3.25
N ALA A 111 14.74 4.96 -3.20
CA ALA A 111 15.28 4.41 -1.95
C ALA A 111 15.99 5.49 -1.09
N GLU A 112 16.72 6.42 -1.71
CA GLU A 112 17.34 7.54 -0.99
C GLU A 112 16.34 8.44 -0.26
N GLN A 113 15.17 8.67 -0.85
CA GLN A 113 14.11 9.49 -0.23
C GLN A 113 13.44 8.74 0.91
N ARG A 114 13.16 7.44 0.74
CA ARG A 114 12.65 6.58 1.83
C ARG A 114 13.63 6.50 3.00
N MET A 115 14.93 6.39 2.73
CA MET A 115 15.97 6.42 3.77
C MET A 115 16.04 7.77 4.49
N ARG A 116 15.82 8.89 3.78
CA ARG A 116 15.72 10.23 4.43
C ARG A 116 14.48 10.34 5.30
N LEU A 117 13.35 9.74 4.90
CA LEU A 117 12.15 9.64 5.75
C LEU A 117 12.44 8.82 7.01
N ALA A 118 13.05 7.64 6.88
CA ALA A 118 13.41 6.80 8.02
C ALA A 118 14.29 7.53 9.03
N ARG A 119 15.33 8.25 8.56
CA ARG A 119 16.19 9.08 9.43
C ARG A 119 15.43 10.24 10.06
N TYR A 120 14.51 10.86 9.32
CA TYR A 120 13.69 11.93 9.85
C TYR A 120 12.75 11.44 10.95
N VAL A 121 12.12 10.28 10.78
CA VAL A 121 11.27 9.64 11.82
C VAL A 121 12.10 9.30 13.07
N GLN A 122 13.31 8.77 12.91
CA GLN A 122 14.22 8.52 14.03
C GLN A 122 14.57 9.82 14.78
N ASN A 123 14.95 10.88 14.06
CA ASN A 123 15.28 12.16 14.68
C ASN A 123 14.06 12.82 15.34
N LEU A 124 12.89 12.73 14.71
CA LEU A 124 11.62 13.23 15.24
C LEU A 124 11.24 12.51 16.54
N THR A 125 11.46 11.19 16.59
CA THR A 125 11.27 10.37 17.80
C THR A 125 12.14 10.87 18.94
N THR A 126 13.45 11.04 18.72
CA THR A 126 14.38 11.53 19.74
C THR A 126 14.03 12.95 20.19
N ALA A 127 13.73 13.84 19.25
CA ALA A 127 13.37 15.22 19.57
C ALA A 127 12.10 15.28 20.44
N ARG A 128 11.03 14.56 20.07
CA ARG A 128 9.78 14.59 20.84
C ARG A 128 9.93 13.96 22.22
N ARG A 129 10.73 12.90 22.35
CA ARG A 129 11.08 12.31 23.65
C ARG A 129 11.82 13.31 24.54
N ALA A 130 12.76 14.07 23.98
CA ALA A 130 13.47 15.11 24.72
C ALA A 130 12.52 16.23 25.17
N GLU A 131 11.57 16.66 24.32
CA GLU A 131 10.54 17.63 24.70
C GLU A 131 9.69 17.12 25.86
N LEU A 132 9.24 15.87 25.83
CA LEU A 132 8.48 15.24 26.92
C LEU A 132 9.28 15.20 28.23
N LEU A 133 10.58 14.89 28.18
CA LEU A 133 11.43 14.90 29.37
C LEU A 133 11.56 16.31 29.97
N GLN A 134 11.62 17.35 29.14
CA GLN A 134 11.63 18.74 29.62
C GLN A 134 10.28 19.16 30.22
N GLU A 135 9.18 18.73 29.61
CA GLU A 135 7.82 18.95 30.12
C GLU A 135 7.68 18.33 31.53
N LEU A 136 8.08 17.05 31.69
CA LEU A 136 8.08 16.35 32.98
C LEU A 136 8.97 17.03 34.03
N ALA A 137 10.20 17.40 33.66
CA ALA A 137 11.11 18.10 34.55
C ALA A 137 10.51 19.43 35.05
N THR A 138 9.80 20.15 34.19
CA THR A 138 9.11 21.39 34.53
C THR A 138 7.95 21.16 35.49
N GLU A 139 7.15 20.11 35.27
CA GLU A 139 6.06 19.70 36.18
C GLU A 139 6.58 19.31 37.58
N GLU A 140 7.77 18.72 37.64
CA GLU A 140 8.48 18.39 38.88
C GLU A 140 9.20 19.59 39.52
N GLY A 141 9.09 20.79 38.93
CA GLY A 141 9.70 22.02 39.46
C GLY A 141 11.22 22.11 39.24
N THR A 142 11.76 21.31 38.31
CA THR A 142 13.17 21.31 37.92
C THR A 142 13.35 21.86 36.50
N THR A 143 14.59 21.85 35.98
CA THR A 143 14.88 22.24 34.60
C THR A 143 15.84 21.23 34.01
N LEU A 144 15.49 20.69 32.83
CA LEU A 144 16.34 19.80 32.07
C LEU A 144 16.87 20.53 30.82
N PRO A 145 18.17 20.84 30.74
CA PRO A 145 18.80 21.39 29.53
C PRO A 145 18.54 20.52 28.30
N TRP A 146 18.26 21.15 27.16
CA TRP A 146 17.92 20.42 25.92
C TRP A 146 18.96 19.39 25.49
N SER A 147 20.25 19.67 25.67
CA SER A 147 21.32 18.71 25.35
C SER A 147 21.27 17.45 26.21
N GLN A 148 20.92 17.59 27.50
CA GLN A 148 20.76 16.46 28.41
C GLN A 148 19.47 15.69 28.09
N ALA A 149 18.37 16.41 27.82
CA ALA A 149 17.12 15.80 27.36
C ALA A 149 17.32 14.97 26.08
N LEU A 150 18.11 15.46 25.11
CA LEU A 150 18.45 14.72 23.89
C LEU A 150 19.28 13.47 24.16
N GLU A 151 20.25 13.55 25.07
CA GLU A 151 21.09 12.41 25.46
C GLU A 151 20.23 11.30 26.09
N GLU A 152 19.37 11.67 27.04
CA GLU A 152 18.43 10.75 27.69
C GLU A 152 17.34 10.22 26.75
N ALA A 153 16.89 11.04 25.80
CA ALA A 153 15.88 10.66 24.81
C ALA A 153 16.40 9.69 23.75
N THR A 154 17.72 9.67 23.51
CA THR A 154 18.34 8.85 22.48
C THR A 154 18.19 7.37 22.82
N LEU A 155 17.58 6.61 21.90
CA LEU A 155 17.41 5.17 22.08
C LEU A 155 18.79 4.49 22.07
N PRO A 156 18.98 3.44 22.89
CA PRO A 156 20.24 2.72 22.94
C PRO A 156 20.52 2.01 21.61
N THR A 157 21.73 1.48 21.44
CA THR A 157 22.09 0.75 20.22
C THR A 157 21.13 -0.43 19.99
N PRO A 158 20.55 -0.57 18.78
CA PRO A 158 19.65 -1.67 18.47
C PRO A 158 20.37 -3.03 18.54
N ALA A 159 19.80 -3.99 19.27
CA ALA A 159 20.33 -5.36 19.38
C ALA A 159 19.67 -6.26 18.34
N VAL A 160 20.23 -6.27 17.12
CA VAL A 160 19.66 -7.00 15.97
C VAL A 160 19.65 -8.51 16.21
N LEU A 161 18.48 -9.12 16.00
CA LEU A 161 18.30 -10.56 16.04
C LEU A 161 19.09 -11.21 14.90
N ARG A 162 20.00 -12.11 15.25
CA ARG A 162 20.64 -13.00 14.29
C ARG A 162 19.68 -14.14 13.93
N ILE A 163 19.28 -14.20 12.67
CA ILE A 163 18.47 -15.31 12.15
C ILE A 163 19.41 -16.38 11.59
N PRO A 164 19.39 -17.62 12.11
CA PRO A 164 20.18 -18.70 11.54
C PRO A 164 19.62 -19.16 10.19
N PRO A 165 20.43 -19.81 9.34
CA PRO A 165 19.94 -20.37 8.08
C PRO A 165 18.72 -21.28 8.30
N ALA A 166 17.72 -21.15 7.45
CA ALA A 166 16.53 -21.98 7.56
C ALA A 166 16.86 -23.45 7.28
N PRO A 167 16.42 -24.39 8.12
CA PRO A 167 16.60 -25.81 7.86
C PRO A 167 15.72 -26.27 6.68
N VAL A 168 16.04 -27.46 6.15
CA VAL A 168 15.26 -28.09 5.07
C VAL A 168 13.84 -28.36 5.58
N ARG A 169 12.83 -27.97 4.78
CA ARG A 169 11.42 -28.22 5.09
C ARG A 169 11.12 -29.72 5.09
N THR A 170 10.66 -30.24 6.22
CA THR A 170 10.18 -31.63 6.34
C THR A 170 8.79 -31.71 6.97
N PRO A 171 8.04 -32.81 6.77
CA PRO A 171 6.77 -33.03 7.46
C PRO A 171 6.88 -32.99 8.99
N GLU A 172 7.98 -33.46 9.55
CA GLU A 172 8.23 -33.48 11.00
C GLU A 172 8.39 -32.06 11.55
N GLN A 173 9.07 -31.17 10.81
CA GLN A 173 9.13 -29.75 11.18
C GLN A 173 7.76 -29.09 11.16
N LEU A 174 6.92 -29.42 10.17
CA LEU A 174 5.57 -28.87 10.08
C LEU A 174 4.69 -29.36 11.25
N ALA A 175 4.79 -30.63 11.60
CA ALA A 175 4.10 -31.21 12.75
C ALA A 175 4.56 -30.55 14.07
N ARG A 176 5.88 -30.40 14.26
CA ARG A 176 6.44 -29.70 15.42
C ARG A 176 5.97 -28.24 15.51
N GLY A 177 5.96 -27.54 14.38
CA GLY A 177 5.45 -26.17 14.31
C GLY A 177 3.98 -26.05 14.67
N ARG A 178 3.16 -27.03 14.26
CA ARG A 178 1.74 -27.10 14.62
C ARG A 178 1.54 -27.28 16.12
N GLU A 179 2.29 -28.19 16.75
CA GLU A 179 2.25 -28.41 18.20
C GLU A 179 2.55 -27.10 18.95
N LEU A 180 3.68 -26.46 18.61
CA LEU A 180 4.09 -25.19 19.21
C LEU A 180 3.05 -24.09 19.04
N PHE A 181 2.42 -24.02 17.86
CA PHE A 181 1.38 -23.03 17.58
C PHE A 181 0.14 -23.24 18.45
N LEU A 182 -0.31 -24.49 18.61
CA LEU A 182 -1.47 -24.81 19.45
C LEU A 182 -1.20 -24.52 20.93
N GLU A 183 0.03 -24.75 21.39
CA GLU A 183 0.45 -24.49 22.77
C GLU A 183 0.59 -23.00 23.08
N ASN A 184 1.14 -22.21 22.14
CA ASN A 184 1.61 -20.85 22.44
C ASN A 184 0.83 -19.73 21.73
N CYS A 185 0.16 -20.02 20.61
CA CYS A 185 -0.35 -18.99 19.70
C CYS A 185 -1.87 -19.05 19.53
N ALA A 186 -2.45 -20.25 19.55
CA ALA A 186 -3.86 -20.47 19.21
C ALA A 186 -4.85 -19.79 20.16
N SER A 187 -4.46 -19.46 21.40
CA SER A 187 -5.31 -18.70 22.33
C SER A 187 -5.64 -17.29 21.84
N CYS A 188 -4.85 -16.72 20.92
CA CYS A 188 -5.07 -15.40 20.34
C CYS A 188 -5.31 -15.47 18.83
N HIS A 189 -4.64 -16.39 18.14
CA HIS A 189 -4.70 -16.51 16.68
C HIS A 189 -5.70 -17.56 16.18
N ASP A 190 -6.44 -18.23 17.08
CA ASP A 190 -7.23 -19.44 16.83
C ASP A 190 -6.39 -20.61 16.32
N ALA A 191 -6.88 -21.84 16.52
CA ALA A 191 -6.19 -23.04 16.06
C ALA A 191 -6.04 -23.10 14.52
N ASP A 192 -6.95 -22.43 13.79
CA ASP A 192 -6.95 -22.33 12.33
C ASP A 192 -6.20 -21.08 11.80
N GLY A 193 -5.67 -20.22 12.67
CA GLY A 193 -4.92 -19.02 12.29
C GLY A 193 -5.77 -17.81 11.92
N THR A 194 -7.09 -17.86 12.13
CA THR A 194 -7.99 -16.80 11.68
C THR A 194 -8.12 -15.63 12.67
N GLY A 195 -7.79 -15.86 13.94
CA GLY A 195 -7.73 -14.82 14.98
C GLY A 195 -9.05 -14.08 15.20
N ARG A 196 -10.19 -14.77 15.06
CA ARG A 196 -11.56 -14.25 15.18
C ARG A 196 -12.14 -14.41 16.58
N SER A 197 -11.71 -15.39 17.38
CA SER A 197 -12.42 -15.72 18.63
C SER A 197 -12.13 -14.76 19.79
N ARG A 198 -11.03 -14.02 19.75
CA ARG A 198 -10.56 -13.19 20.87
C ARG A 198 -10.66 -11.69 20.55
N ASP A 199 -11.47 -10.96 21.31
CA ASP A 199 -11.80 -9.55 21.10
C ASP A 199 -11.40 -8.61 22.27
N ASP A 200 -10.84 -9.16 23.35
CA ASP A 200 -10.44 -8.44 24.58
C ASP A 200 -9.00 -7.90 24.56
N LEU A 201 -8.24 -8.17 23.50
CA LEU A 201 -6.83 -7.79 23.41
C LEU A 201 -6.67 -6.27 23.19
N VAL A 202 -5.87 -5.62 24.03
CA VAL A 202 -5.55 -4.19 23.94
C VAL A 202 -4.06 -3.92 23.80
N ASP A 203 -3.73 -2.76 23.23
CA ASP A 203 -2.37 -2.22 23.21
C ASP A 203 -2.03 -1.46 24.50
N GLU A 204 -0.81 -0.94 24.57
CA GLU A 204 -0.30 -0.18 25.72
C GLU A 204 -1.09 1.12 26.03
N LYS A 205 -1.94 1.57 25.10
CA LYS A 205 -2.84 2.73 25.28
C LYS A 205 -4.29 2.31 25.48
N GLY A 206 -4.55 1.01 25.73
CA GLY A 206 -5.89 0.47 25.94
C GLY A 206 -6.74 0.35 24.67
N ARG A 207 -6.15 0.49 23.48
CA ARG A 207 -6.88 0.39 22.20
C ARG A 207 -6.90 -1.05 21.71
N PRO A 208 -7.95 -1.51 20.99
CA PRO A 208 -7.98 -2.86 20.44
C PRO A 208 -6.72 -3.24 19.66
N SER A 209 -6.15 -4.40 19.98
CA SER A 209 -4.94 -4.96 19.38
C SER A 209 -5.17 -6.43 19.00
N LEU A 210 -6.21 -6.65 18.22
CA LEU A 210 -6.66 -7.99 17.84
C LEU A 210 -5.70 -8.68 16.88
N ALA A 211 -5.67 -10.01 16.95
CA ALA A 211 -5.00 -10.84 15.97
C ALA A 211 -5.55 -10.58 14.57
N ARG A 212 -4.72 -10.79 13.55
CA ARG A 212 -5.13 -10.71 12.15
C ARG A 212 -5.28 -12.11 11.59
N ASP A 213 -6.15 -12.23 10.60
CA ASP A 213 -6.35 -13.46 9.85
C ASP A 213 -5.10 -13.80 9.04
N ILE A 214 -4.32 -14.76 9.55
CA ILE A 214 -3.10 -15.27 8.90
C ILE A 214 -3.47 -15.96 7.59
N THR A 215 -4.62 -16.64 7.54
CA THR A 215 -5.07 -17.38 6.35
C THR A 215 -5.40 -16.48 5.17
N ALA A 216 -5.74 -15.22 5.45
CA ALA A 216 -5.94 -14.16 4.46
C ALA A 216 -4.64 -13.42 4.07
N GLY A 217 -3.47 -13.89 4.52
CA GLY A 217 -2.18 -13.29 4.17
C GLY A 217 -1.89 -11.95 4.86
N ILE A 218 -2.64 -11.62 5.93
CA ILE A 218 -2.55 -10.33 6.63
C ILE A 218 -1.41 -10.36 7.66
N LEU A 219 -0.18 -10.38 7.15
CA LEU A 219 1.04 -10.39 7.95
C LEU A 219 1.69 -9.00 7.93
N LYS A 220 1.40 -8.20 8.98
CA LYS A 220 1.82 -6.79 9.10
C LYS A 220 3.31 -6.55 8.88
N GLY A 221 4.16 -7.48 9.32
CA GLY A 221 5.62 -7.38 9.23
C GLY A 221 6.24 -8.00 7.98
N GLY A 222 5.43 -8.46 7.03
CA GLY A 222 5.87 -9.23 5.87
C GLY A 222 5.65 -10.74 6.05
N ALA A 223 5.56 -11.46 4.93
CA ALA A 223 5.32 -12.90 4.89
C ALA A 223 6.49 -13.73 4.37
N ARG A 224 7.72 -13.17 4.29
CA ARG A 224 8.88 -14.04 4.10
C ARG A 224 9.10 -14.83 5.38
N ALA A 225 9.70 -16.01 5.26
CA ALA A 225 9.98 -16.87 6.40
C ALA A 225 10.78 -16.13 7.49
N GLU A 226 11.76 -15.31 7.10
CA GLU A 226 12.55 -14.49 8.00
C GLU A 226 11.73 -13.40 8.70
N ASP A 227 10.73 -12.83 8.04
CA ASP A 227 9.86 -11.81 8.61
C ASP A 227 8.96 -12.41 9.71
N ILE A 228 8.42 -13.60 9.45
CA ILE A 228 7.63 -14.39 10.41
C ILE A 228 8.52 -14.82 11.59
N PHE A 229 9.71 -15.35 11.33
CA PHE A 229 10.69 -15.70 12.35
C PHE A 229 10.99 -14.50 13.28
N ARG A 230 11.22 -13.31 12.70
CA ARG A 230 11.41 -12.08 13.47
C ARG A 230 10.18 -11.72 14.29
N ARG A 231 8.95 -11.86 13.76
CA ARG A 231 7.73 -11.57 14.55
C ARG A 231 7.59 -12.48 15.75
N ILE A 232 7.95 -13.75 15.62
CA ILE A 232 7.92 -14.71 16.73
C ILE A 232 8.97 -14.33 17.79
N ARG A 233 10.22 -14.08 17.40
CA ARG A 233 11.32 -13.81 18.34
C ARG A 233 11.33 -12.41 18.94
N CYS A 234 10.90 -11.39 18.19
CA CYS A 234 10.91 -10.00 18.62
C CYS A 234 9.54 -9.50 19.11
N GLY A 235 8.47 -10.28 18.91
CA GLY A 235 7.11 -9.84 19.18
C GLY A 235 6.70 -8.62 18.36
N MET A 236 5.75 -7.84 18.88
CA MET A 236 5.38 -6.53 18.33
C MET A 236 5.21 -5.54 19.49
N PRO A 237 6.27 -4.76 19.84
CA PRO A 237 6.24 -3.86 21.00
C PRO A 237 5.05 -2.90 21.00
N GLY A 238 4.49 -2.68 22.19
CA GLY A 238 3.28 -1.87 22.35
C GLY A 238 2.04 -2.47 21.69
N SER A 239 1.96 -3.80 21.62
CA SER A 239 0.77 -4.56 21.22
C SER A 239 0.61 -5.78 22.13
N ALA A 240 -0.48 -6.52 21.96
CA ALA A 240 -0.73 -7.76 22.70
C ALA A 240 0.14 -8.96 22.24
N MET A 241 0.96 -8.83 21.20
CA MET A 241 1.81 -9.91 20.68
C MET A 241 3.22 -9.86 21.30
N PRO A 242 3.55 -10.74 22.26
CA PRO A 242 4.84 -10.74 22.94
C PRO A 242 5.95 -11.34 22.07
N SER A 243 7.20 -11.21 22.51
CA SER A 243 8.32 -12.00 22.02
C SER A 243 8.29 -13.42 22.61
N PHE A 244 8.78 -14.39 21.84
CA PHE A 244 8.95 -15.76 22.29
C PHE A 244 10.43 -16.16 22.21
N GLU A 245 10.98 -16.64 23.32
CA GLU A 245 12.32 -17.21 23.39
C GLU A 245 12.25 -18.74 23.18
N LEU A 246 12.15 -19.16 21.92
CA LEU A 246 12.19 -20.56 21.53
C LEU A 246 13.57 -20.93 20.98
N PRO A 247 13.99 -22.21 21.04
CA PRO A 247 15.13 -22.68 20.26
C PRO A 247 14.98 -22.33 18.78
N ASP A 248 16.10 -22.12 18.09
CA ASP A 248 16.09 -21.67 16.70
C ASP A 248 15.38 -22.65 15.75
N ASP A 249 15.59 -23.97 15.94
CA ASP A 249 14.91 -25.01 15.17
C ASP A 249 13.39 -25.03 15.42
N ASP A 250 12.97 -24.85 16.67
CA ASP A 250 11.54 -24.74 17.05
C ASP A 250 10.91 -23.47 16.48
N THR A 251 11.65 -22.35 16.46
CA THR A 251 11.20 -21.10 15.85
C THR A 251 11.01 -21.25 14.35
N TRP A 252 11.92 -21.97 13.68
CA TRP A 252 11.80 -22.29 12.26
C TRP A 252 10.63 -23.23 11.98
N ALA A 253 10.45 -24.27 12.80
CA ALA A 253 9.29 -25.17 12.71
C ALA A 253 7.97 -24.40 12.81
N LEU A 254 7.84 -23.54 13.83
CA LEU A 254 6.67 -22.68 14.01
C LEU A 254 6.46 -21.73 12.83
N THR A 255 7.54 -21.14 12.31
CA THR A 255 7.50 -20.30 11.11
C THR A 255 6.96 -21.06 9.90
N ARG A 256 7.41 -22.30 9.65
CA ARG A 256 6.90 -23.13 8.55
C ARG A 256 5.42 -23.46 8.71
N TYR A 257 4.97 -23.68 9.94
CA TYR A 257 3.56 -23.88 10.21
C TYR A 257 2.74 -22.62 9.92
N VAL A 258 3.18 -21.45 10.40
CA VAL A 258 2.50 -20.18 10.10
C VAL A 258 2.46 -19.90 8.59
N GLU A 259 3.55 -20.15 7.86
CA GLU A 259 3.55 -20.06 6.38
C GLU A 259 2.50 -20.98 5.75
N SER A 260 2.31 -22.20 6.29
CA SER A 260 1.35 -23.17 5.77
C SER A 260 -0.12 -22.79 5.99
N LEU A 261 -0.39 -21.89 6.96
CA LEU A 261 -1.74 -21.37 7.22
C LEU A 261 -2.16 -20.34 6.17
N VAL A 262 -1.20 -19.64 5.54
CA VAL A 262 -1.50 -18.62 4.53
C VAL A 262 -2.05 -19.32 3.28
N ARG A 263 -3.27 -18.95 2.87
CA ARG A 263 -3.86 -19.50 1.64
C ARG A 263 -3.00 -19.12 0.42
N PRO A 264 -2.80 -20.03 -0.54
CA PRO A 264 -2.10 -19.71 -1.78
C PRO A 264 -2.71 -18.48 -2.48
N GLY A 265 -1.88 -17.52 -2.89
CA GLY A 265 -2.32 -16.29 -3.53
C GLY A 265 -2.90 -15.22 -2.59
N ALA A 266 -3.12 -15.51 -1.30
CA ALA A 266 -3.79 -14.57 -0.40
C ALA A 266 -2.98 -13.29 -0.15
N ARG A 267 -1.66 -13.35 -0.26
CA ARG A 267 -0.80 -12.18 -0.05
C ARG A 267 -0.95 -11.18 -1.20
N GLU A 268 -0.97 -11.69 -2.42
CA GLU A 268 -1.19 -10.91 -3.65
C GLU A 268 -2.55 -10.20 -3.62
N LEU A 269 -3.53 -10.78 -2.92
CA LEU A 269 -4.84 -10.17 -2.74
C LEU A 269 -4.88 -9.06 -1.68
N ALA A 270 -3.89 -8.96 -0.79
CA ALA A 270 -3.91 -8.08 0.37
C ALA A 270 -2.90 -6.93 0.32
N VAL A 271 -1.79 -7.09 -0.41
CA VAL A 271 -0.68 -6.11 -0.44
C VAL A 271 -0.89 -5.08 -1.52
N GLN A 272 -0.97 -3.81 -1.14
CA GLN A 272 -0.99 -2.71 -2.10
C GLN A 272 0.36 -2.51 -2.77
N THR A 273 0.32 -2.14 -4.05
CA THR A 273 1.50 -1.74 -4.84
C THR A 273 1.10 -0.63 -5.81
N HIS A 274 2.04 0.25 -6.16
CA HIS A 274 1.81 1.24 -7.22
C HIS A 274 1.87 0.52 -8.57
N LEU A 275 0.81 0.65 -9.38
CA LEU A 275 0.65 -0.07 -10.65
C LEU A 275 0.67 0.89 -11.83
N ASP A 276 1.13 0.39 -12.97
CA ASP A 276 1.03 1.06 -14.27
C ASP A 276 -0.13 0.45 -15.05
N LEU A 277 -1.32 1.03 -14.88
CA LEU A 277 -2.56 0.57 -15.52
C LEU A 277 -2.62 1.07 -16.96
N ARG A 278 -2.88 0.16 -17.91
CA ARG A 278 -3.03 0.48 -19.33
C ARG A 278 -4.40 0.00 -19.78
N PRO A 279 -5.31 0.90 -20.21
CA PRO A 279 -6.58 0.47 -20.77
C PRO A 279 -6.36 -0.40 -22.01
N ALA A 280 -7.01 -1.56 -22.05
CA ALA A 280 -7.01 -2.42 -23.22
C ALA A 280 -7.72 -1.74 -24.39
N GLN A 281 -7.28 -1.98 -25.62
CA GLN A 281 -8.06 -1.57 -26.80
C GLN A 281 -9.26 -2.50 -26.94
N ALA A 282 -10.46 -1.96 -26.82
CA ALA A 282 -11.69 -2.74 -26.94
C ALA A 282 -11.87 -3.26 -28.38
N PRO A 283 -12.31 -4.51 -28.55
CA PRO A 283 -12.54 -5.12 -29.87
C PRO A 283 -13.85 -4.65 -30.52
N ALA A 284 -14.76 -4.08 -29.73
CA ALA A 284 -16.03 -3.50 -30.13
C ALA A 284 -16.25 -2.17 -29.38
N PRO A 285 -17.19 -1.31 -29.82
CA PRO A 285 -17.55 -0.10 -29.09
C PRO A 285 -17.93 -0.42 -27.63
N LEU A 286 -17.39 0.37 -26.71
CA LEU A 286 -17.69 0.25 -25.29
C LEU A 286 -19.10 0.76 -25.01
N VAL A 287 -19.74 0.11 -24.05
CA VAL A 287 -21.06 0.49 -23.54
C VAL A 287 -21.04 0.49 -22.02
N SER A 288 -21.95 1.25 -21.43
CA SER A 288 -22.08 1.43 -19.99
C SER A 288 -22.72 0.23 -19.29
N ASP A 289 -23.35 -0.70 -20.01
CA ASP A 289 -23.95 -1.91 -19.42
C ASP A 289 -22.85 -2.86 -18.85
N PRO A 290 -22.82 -3.13 -17.54
CA PRO A 290 -21.85 -4.05 -16.92
C PRO A 290 -21.93 -5.49 -17.41
N ALA A 291 -23.07 -5.94 -17.93
CA ALA A 291 -23.27 -7.30 -18.47
C ALA A 291 -22.95 -7.41 -19.97
N ALA A 292 -22.51 -6.32 -20.62
CA ALA A 292 -22.19 -6.36 -22.04
C ALA A 292 -20.98 -7.27 -22.34
N ALA A 293 -21.10 -8.09 -23.40
CA ALA A 293 -20.07 -9.05 -23.81
C ALA A 293 -18.68 -8.43 -24.05
N VAL A 294 -18.60 -7.14 -24.40
CA VAL A 294 -17.32 -6.44 -24.56
C VAL A 294 -16.46 -6.50 -23.29
N TRP A 295 -17.08 -6.53 -22.10
CA TRP A 295 -16.39 -6.63 -20.82
C TRP A 295 -15.88 -8.04 -20.52
N GLU A 296 -16.37 -9.09 -21.17
CA GLU A 296 -15.84 -10.44 -21.01
C GLU A 296 -14.47 -10.60 -21.67
N GLU A 297 -14.18 -9.78 -22.69
CA GLU A 297 -12.92 -9.81 -23.45
C GLU A 297 -11.81 -8.93 -22.85
N VAL A 298 -12.15 -8.04 -21.90
CA VAL A 298 -11.19 -7.13 -21.27
C VAL A 298 -10.48 -7.83 -20.10
N GLU A 299 -9.16 -7.71 -20.01
CA GLU A 299 -8.40 -8.31 -18.91
C GLU A 299 -8.81 -7.73 -17.54
N SER A 300 -9.17 -8.62 -16.62
CA SER A 300 -9.52 -8.26 -15.23
C SER A 300 -8.30 -8.31 -14.34
N HIS A 301 -8.09 -7.23 -13.58
CA HIS A 301 -7.01 -7.08 -12.62
C HIS A 301 -7.57 -7.00 -11.20
N TRP A 302 -6.95 -7.67 -10.25
CA TRP A 302 -7.27 -7.46 -8.84
C TRP A 302 -6.46 -6.28 -8.30
N ILE A 303 -7.13 -5.32 -7.65
CA ILE A 303 -6.47 -4.26 -6.88
C ILE A 303 -6.81 -4.42 -5.40
N PRO A 304 -5.80 -4.68 -4.55
CA PRO A 304 -5.96 -4.70 -3.09
C PRO A 304 -6.33 -3.32 -2.54
N MET A 305 -7.24 -3.30 -1.56
CA MET A 305 -7.70 -2.08 -0.89
C MET A 305 -7.35 -2.09 0.59
N ALA A 306 -6.95 -0.94 1.08
CA ALA A 306 -6.53 -0.72 2.44
C ALA A 306 -7.72 -0.17 3.21
N PRO A 307 -8.18 -0.88 4.26
CA PRO A 307 -9.24 -0.38 5.10
C PRO A 307 -8.73 0.78 5.95
N LEU A 308 -9.53 1.84 6.08
CA LEU A 308 -9.26 2.90 7.04
C LEU A 308 -9.53 2.44 8.47
N SER A 309 -10.54 1.58 8.62
CA SER A 309 -10.88 0.90 9.87
C SER A 309 -10.92 -0.60 9.65
N TRP A 310 -10.20 -1.37 10.46
CA TRP A 310 -10.18 -2.83 10.36
C TRP A 310 -11.48 -3.42 10.90
N LYS A 311 -12.43 -3.66 10.01
CA LYS A 311 -13.75 -4.21 10.32
C LYS A 311 -14.06 -5.48 9.50
N PRO A 312 -15.05 -6.28 9.91
CA PRO A 312 -15.53 -7.42 9.13
C PRO A 312 -16.08 -7.03 7.75
N THR A 313 -16.73 -5.86 7.65
CA THR A 313 -17.35 -5.28 6.45
C THR A 313 -16.36 -4.64 5.47
N ARG A 314 -15.05 -4.78 5.71
CA ARG A 314 -14.03 -4.25 4.79
C ARG A 314 -14.08 -4.94 3.44
N VAL A 315 -13.75 -4.20 2.40
CA VAL A 315 -13.55 -4.71 1.04
C VAL A 315 -12.06 -4.97 0.84
N PRO A 316 -11.60 -6.24 0.77
CA PRO A 316 -10.18 -6.54 0.64
C PRO A 316 -9.57 -6.05 -0.68
N GLY A 317 -10.39 -5.89 -1.70
CA GLY A 317 -10.01 -5.40 -3.01
C GLY A 317 -11.16 -5.46 -3.99
N ALA A 318 -10.92 -4.95 -5.19
CA ALA A 318 -11.88 -4.96 -6.28
C ALA A 318 -11.23 -5.52 -7.55
N ARG A 319 -12.04 -6.17 -8.38
CA ARG A 319 -11.68 -6.45 -9.77
C ARG A 319 -11.95 -5.22 -10.60
N ILE A 320 -10.95 -4.85 -11.40
CA ILE A 320 -11.01 -3.72 -12.32
C ILE A 320 -10.70 -4.17 -13.74
N GLN A 321 -11.49 -3.68 -14.68
CA GLN A 321 -11.22 -3.80 -16.10
C GLN A 321 -11.17 -2.40 -16.69
N LEU A 322 -10.08 -2.08 -17.38
CA LEU A 322 -9.91 -0.81 -18.07
C LEU A 322 -9.85 -1.06 -19.55
N ALA A 323 -10.71 -0.38 -20.30
CA ALA A 323 -10.73 -0.49 -21.75
C ALA A 323 -10.97 0.87 -22.39
N ARG A 324 -10.56 1.00 -23.65
CA ARG A 324 -10.85 2.17 -24.47
C ARG A 324 -11.27 1.77 -25.88
N ASP A 325 -12.11 2.58 -26.49
CA ASP A 325 -12.37 2.52 -27.93
C ASP A 325 -11.91 3.84 -28.60
N GLU A 326 -12.41 4.18 -29.79
CA GLU A 326 -12.05 5.43 -30.48
C GLU A 326 -12.54 6.70 -29.76
N ARG A 327 -13.58 6.58 -28.94
CA ARG A 327 -14.30 7.70 -28.31
C ARG A 327 -14.37 7.59 -26.79
N HIS A 328 -14.28 6.41 -26.20
CA HIS A 328 -14.56 6.19 -24.79
C HIS A 328 -13.38 5.60 -24.01
N LEU A 329 -13.32 5.97 -22.73
CA LEU A 329 -12.61 5.23 -21.70
C LEU A 329 -13.66 4.59 -20.79
N GLY A 330 -13.62 3.27 -20.66
CA GLY A 330 -14.47 2.52 -19.76
C GLY A 330 -13.69 1.95 -18.59
N ILE A 331 -14.26 2.02 -17.40
CA ILE A 331 -13.74 1.36 -16.20
C ILE A 331 -14.87 0.55 -15.58
N ARG A 332 -14.73 -0.78 -15.60
CA ARG A 332 -15.62 -1.70 -14.89
C ARG A 332 -15.02 -2.06 -13.53
N LEU A 333 -15.81 -1.94 -12.47
CA LEU A 333 -15.45 -2.30 -11.10
C LEU A 333 -16.39 -3.39 -10.58
N VAL A 334 -15.82 -4.40 -9.95
CA VAL A 334 -16.57 -5.47 -9.28
C VAL A 334 -15.96 -5.72 -7.91
N TRP A 335 -16.77 -5.64 -6.85
CA TRP A 335 -16.35 -6.02 -5.50
C TRP A 335 -17.43 -6.86 -4.81
N GLU A 336 -16.98 -7.70 -3.88
CA GLU A 336 -17.86 -8.51 -3.05
C GLU A 336 -18.44 -7.64 -1.93
N ASP A 337 -19.76 -7.70 -1.78
CA ASP A 337 -20.49 -7.12 -0.65
C ASP A 337 -21.41 -8.18 -0.02
N PRO A 338 -20.87 -9.06 0.84
CA PRO A 338 -21.67 -10.08 1.50
C PRO A 338 -22.64 -9.50 2.55
N ALA A 339 -22.52 -8.22 2.92
CA ALA A 339 -23.39 -7.56 3.90
C ALA A 339 -24.63 -6.93 3.25
N GLY A 340 -24.55 -6.55 1.97
CA GLY A 340 -25.64 -5.96 1.17
C GLY A 340 -26.69 -6.96 0.69
N ALA A 341 -27.32 -7.70 1.61
CA ALA A 341 -28.52 -8.46 1.24
C ALA A 341 -29.62 -7.47 0.73
N PRO A 342 -30.28 -7.76 -0.41
CA PRO A 342 -31.28 -6.86 -0.98
C PRO A 342 -32.40 -6.54 0.02
N GLY A 343 -32.70 -5.26 0.22
CA GLY A 343 -33.86 -4.80 0.99
C GLY A 343 -33.61 -4.47 2.46
N THR A 344 -32.38 -4.57 2.95
CA THR A 344 -32.00 -4.10 4.29
C THR A 344 -31.34 -2.71 4.20
N PRO A 345 -32.02 -1.61 4.59
CA PRO A 345 -31.45 -0.28 4.47
C PRO A 345 -30.23 -0.12 5.38
N SER A 346 -29.07 0.16 4.79
CA SER A 346 -27.87 0.57 5.51
C SER A 346 -27.92 2.10 5.72
N PRO A 347 -27.58 2.61 6.92
CA PRO A 347 -27.45 4.06 7.16
C PRO A 347 -26.31 4.72 6.36
N SER A 348 -25.30 3.94 5.96
CA SER A 348 -24.25 4.37 5.03
C SER A 348 -24.45 3.61 3.72
N PRO A 349 -24.91 4.26 2.64
CA PRO A 349 -25.12 3.57 1.37
C PRO A 349 -23.79 3.13 0.77
N ASP A 350 -23.78 1.96 0.12
CA ASP A 350 -22.62 1.54 -0.66
C ASP A 350 -22.29 2.59 -1.70
N SER A 351 -21.00 2.88 -1.84
CA SER A 351 -20.51 3.83 -2.83
C SER A 351 -19.15 3.42 -3.38
N ALA A 352 -18.92 3.80 -4.63
CA ALA A 352 -17.65 3.62 -5.30
C ALA A 352 -17.21 4.94 -5.92
N ARG A 353 -15.92 5.25 -5.82
CA ARG A 353 -15.35 6.49 -6.33
C ARG A 353 -14.06 6.21 -7.09
N ILE A 354 -13.94 6.80 -8.26
CA ILE A 354 -12.73 6.85 -9.07
C ILE A 354 -12.20 8.27 -9.02
N ARG A 355 -10.99 8.43 -8.48
CA ARG A 355 -10.32 9.72 -8.36
C ARG A 355 -9.19 9.81 -9.35
N PHE A 356 -9.08 10.95 -10.02
CA PHE A 356 -8.02 11.26 -10.96
C PHE A 356 -7.19 12.44 -10.45
N SER A 357 -5.89 12.37 -10.67
CA SER A 357 -4.96 13.46 -10.37
C SER A 357 -4.10 13.77 -11.58
N PHE A 358 -4.11 15.03 -11.98
CA PHE A 358 -3.22 15.59 -13.01
C PHE A 358 -1.93 16.16 -12.40
N SER A 359 -1.82 16.12 -11.06
CA SER A 359 -0.60 16.44 -10.33
C SER A 359 0.44 15.36 -10.52
N THR A 360 1.71 15.74 -10.48
CA THR A 360 2.84 14.81 -10.64
C THR A 360 2.93 13.79 -9.51
N ILE A 361 2.45 14.12 -8.30
CA ILE A 361 2.45 13.21 -7.14
C ILE A 361 1.27 13.57 -6.21
N PRO A 362 0.11 12.90 -6.30
CA PRO A 362 -0.98 13.07 -5.33
C PRO A 362 -0.57 12.59 -3.92
N THR A 363 -1.32 12.99 -2.90
CA THR A 363 -1.17 12.41 -1.56
C THR A 363 -2.26 11.37 -1.32
N TYR A 364 -2.08 10.47 -0.36
CA TYR A 364 -2.98 9.32 -0.17
C TYR A 364 -4.48 9.69 -0.13
N PHE A 365 -4.83 10.80 0.52
CA PHE A 365 -6.21 11.28 0.62
C PHE A 365 -6.57 12.45 -0.30
N ASP A 366 -5.59 13.19 -0.80
CA ASP A 366 -5.82 14.42 -1.56
C ASP A 366 -5.31 14.27 -3.01
N PRO A 367 -6.20 14.30 -4.01
CA PRO A 367 -5.85 14.24 -5.41
C PRO A 367 -5.19 15.53 -5.94
N GLY A 368 -5.23 16.64 -5.18
CA GLY A 368 -4.89 17.98 -5.63
C GLY A 368 -6.11 18.90 -5.52
N ARG A 369 -5.98 20.01 -4.80
CA ARG A 369 -7.08 20.86 -4.30
C ARG A 369 -7.85 21.69 -5.35
N SER A 370 -7.77 21.41 -6.65
CA SER A 370 -8.55 22.17 -7.65
C SER A 370 -9.08 21.28 -8.76
N ALA A 371 -10.22 21.65 -9.34
CA ALA A 371 -10.77 21.03 -10.56
C ALA A 371 -9.83 21.14 -11.78
N GLU A 372 -8.77 21.95 -11.69
CA GLU A 372 -7.68 22.01 -12.69
C GLU A 372 -6.68 20.86 -12.51
N THR A 373 -6.60 20.27 -11.32
CA THR A 373 -5.58 19.28 -10.93
C THR A 373 -6.17 17.92 -10.54
N SER A 374 -7.50 17.79 -10.45
CA SER A 374 -8.19 16.54 -10.17
C SER A 374 -9.59 16.46 -10.79
N GLU A 375 -10.07 15.23 -10.99
CA GLU A 375 -11.43 14.88 -11.40
C GLU A 375 -11.89 13.66 -10.60
N GLU A 376 -13.19 13.53 -10.37
CA GLU A 376 -13.77 12.45 -9.58
C GLU A 376 -15.07 11.95 -10.21
N TRP A 377 -15.21 10.64 -10.29
CA TRP A 377 -16.45 9.95 -10.65
C TRP A 377 -16.87 9.13 -9.45
N GLU A 378 -18.15 9.14 -9.14
CA GLU A 378 -18.74 8.51 -7.96
C GLU A 378 -19.97 7.72 -8.38
N TRP A 379 -20.35 6.76 -7.57
CA TRP A 379 -21.59 6.03 -7.64
C TRP A 379 -22.07 5.79 -6.21
N SER A 380 -23.38 5.82 -5.99
CA SER A 380 -24.00 5.40 -4.74
C SER A 380 -25.20 4.51 -5.02
N SER A 381 -25.38 3.47 -4.19
CA SER A 381 -26.55 2.58 -4.23
C SER A 381 -27.90 3.30 -4.08
N THR A 382 -27.90 4.52 -3.55
CA THR A 382 -29.10 5.35 -3.43
C THR A 382 -29.39 6.20 -4.66
N SER A 383 -28.35 6.66 -5.35
CA SER A 383 -28.51 7.38 -6.62
C SER A 383 -28.77 6.42 -7.78
N GLY A 384 -28.28 5.17 -7.69
CA GLY A 384 -28.35 4.18 -8.77
C GLY A 384 -27.57 4.65 -10.00
N ASP A 385 -28.12 4.40 -11.18
CA ASP A 385 -27.59 4.83 -12.47
C ASP A 385 -27.76 6.34 -12.69
N PHE A 386 -26.68 7.03 -13.11
CA PHE A 386 -26.76 8.45 -13.45
C PHE A 386 -25.61 8.91 -14.37
N ASP A 387 -25.74 10.14 -14.88
CA ASP A 387 -24.79 10.72 -15.83
C ASP A 387 -24.19 12.04 -15.30
N TYR A 388 -22.87 12.15 -15.35
CA TYR A 388 -22.15 13.41 -15.14
C TYR A 388 -22.14 14.21 -16.44
N ALA A 389 -23.27 14.81 -16.81
CA ALA A 389 -23.42 15.49 -18.10
C ALA A 389 -22.27 16.47 -18.46
N PRO A 390 -21.73 17.32 -17.55
CA PRO A 390 -20.61 18.20 -17.87
C PRO A 390 -19.29 17.47 -18.18
N LEU A 391 -19.12 16.27 -17.63
CA LEU A 391 -17.96 15.41 -17.82
C LEU A 391 -18.24 14.28 -18.81
N GLY A 392 -19.42 14.16 -19.41
CA GLY A 392 -19.73 13.05 -20.31
C GLY A 392 -19.40 11.67 -19.74
N VAL A 393 -19.66 11.45 -18.45
CA VAL A 393 -19.51 10.13 -17.80
C VAL A 393 -20.88 9.55 -17.58
N GLU A 394 -21.09 8.34 -18.07
CA GLU A 394 -22.25 7.52 -17.80
C GLU A 394 -21.89 6.47 -16.77
N VAL A 395 -22.72 6.30 -15.75
CA VAL A 395 -22.54 5.29 -14.69
C VAL A 395 -23.74 4.36 -14.68
N ARG A 396 -23.48 3.05 -14.80
CA ARG A 396 -24.51 2.02 -14.69
C ARG A 396 -24.08 0.90 -13.76
N GLU A 397 -25.06 0.33 -13.07
CA GLU A 397 -24.91 -0.76 -12.12
C GLU A 397 -25.71 -2.00 -12.53
N ILE A 398 -25.14 -3.17 -12.23
CA ILE A 398 -25.92 -4.38 -11.99
C ILE A 398 -25.60 -4.88 -10.58
N THR A 399 -26.63 -4.94 -9.73
CA THR A 399 -26.52 -5.55 -8.41
C THR A 399 -26.83 -7.02 -8.51
N HIS A 400 -25.91 -7.85 -8.03
CA HIS A 400 -26.15 -9.27 -7.80
C HIS A 400 -26.17 -9.55 -6.30
N ALA A 401 -26.79 -10.66 -5.89
CA ALA A 401 -26.79 -11.04 -4.47
C ALA A 401 -25.35 -11.30 -3.99
N GLY A 402 -24.80 -10.36 -3.21
CA GLY A 402 -23.47 -10.48 -2.61
C GLY A 402 -22.33 -9.75 -3.35
N HIS A 403 -22.61 -9.04 -4.45
CA HIS A 403 -21.59 -8.22 -5.14
C HIS A 403 -22.21 -7.11 -6.00
N HIS A 404 -21.44 -6.04 -6.19
CA HIS A 404 -21.78 -4.94 -7.10
C HIS A 404 -20.94 -5.02 -8.37
N GLU A 405 -21.57 -4.70 -9.51
CA GLU A 405 -20.88 -4.53 -10.78
C GLU A 405 -21.22 -3.15 -11.35
N LEU A 406 -20.20 -2.31 -11.53
CA LEU A 406 -20.35 -0.94 -12.02
C LEU A 406 -19.53 -0.75 -13.28
N VAL A 407 -20.05 0.06 -14.21
CA VAL A 407 -19.26 0.60 -15.31
C VAL A 407 -19.38 2.11 -15.32
N PHE A 408 -18.22 2.76 -15.32
CA PHE A 408 -18.06 4.17 -15.62
C PHE A 408 -17.58 4.30 -17.06
N LEU A 409 -18.39 4.90 -17.93
CA LEU A 409 -18.07 5.12 -19.33
C LEU A 409 -17.90 6.61 -19.61
N ARG A 410 -16.68 7.04 -19.91
CA ARG A 410 -16.31 8.42 -20.20
C ARG A 410 -16.19 8.66 -21.71
N ASP A 411 -16.95 9.61 -22.25
CA ASP A 411 -16.81 10.10 -23.63
C ASP A 411 -15.65 11.10 -23.78
N LEU A 412 -14.51 10.62 -24.25
CA LEU A 412 -13.27 11.39 -24.40
C LEU A 412 -13.36 12.58 -25.36
N SER A 413 -14.42 12.70 -26.16
CA SER A 413 -14.65 13.90 -26.98
C SER A 413 -15.12 15.12 -26.17
N ILE A 414 -15.70 14.87 -24.99
CA ILE A 414 -16.14 15.89 -24.04
C ILE A 414 -14.97 16.13 -23.07
N SER A 415 -14.55 17.37 -22.84
CA SER A 415 -13.41 17.73 -21.96
C SER A 415 -12.14 16.84 -22.11
N PRO A 416 -11.59 16.70 -23.33
CA PRO A 416 -10.43 15.87 -23.61
C PRO A 416 -9.15 16.34 -22.89
N GLU A 417 -9.12 17.56 -22.38
CA GLU A 417 -8.00 18.09 -21.61
C GLU A 417 -7.86 17.46 -20.22
N ARG A 418 -8.93 16.85 -19.70
CA ARG A 418 -8.96 16.29 -18.34
C ARG A 418 -8.51 14.83 -18.34
N ILE A 419 -9.30 13.93 -18.92
CA ILE A 419 -9.03 12.50 -18.93
C ILE A 419 -9.05 12.04 -20.38
N GLY A 420 -7.89 11.65 -20.93
CA GLY A 420 -7.73 11.23 -22.34
C GLY A 420 -7.01 12.27 -23.22
N MET A 421 -6.61 11.86 -24.43
CA MET A 421 -5.90 12.59 -25.52
C MET A 421 -4.61 13.40 -25.22
N GLY A 422 -4.33 13.86 -24.01
CA GLY A 422 -3.15 14.66 -23.64
C GLY A 422 -1.85 13.87 -23.38
N SER A 423 -0.70 14.54 -23.50
CA SER A 423 0.71 14.13 -23.30
C SER A 423 1.06 13.06 -22.25
N ALA A 424 0.47 13.24 -21.07
CA ALA A 424 0.99 12.74 -19.81
C ALA A 424 0.09 11.64 -19.24
N SER A 425 0.68 10.70 -18.50
CA SER A 425 -0.10 9.78 -17.66
C SER A 425 -0.77 10.53 -16.52
N VAL A 426 -1.93 10.05 -16.09
CA VAL A 426 -2.67 10.62 -14.95
C VAL A 426 -2.61 9.67 -13.75
N GLY A 427 -2.67 10.22 -12.54
CA GLY A 427 -2.87 9.42 -11.34
C GLY A 427 -4.32 8.94 -11.27
N ILE A 428 -4.53 7.68 -10.89
CA ILE A 428 -5.86 7.11 -10.65
C ILE A 428 -5.88 6.38 -9.30
N ALA A 429 -6.94 6.53 -8.52
CA ALA A 429 -7.16 5.79 -7.29
C ALA A 429 -8.65 5.43 -7.15
N PHE A 430 -8.92 4.37 -6.39
CA PHE A 430 -10.26 3.84 -6.17
C PHE A 430 -10.60 3.90 -4.68
N GLU A 431 -11.83 4.27 -4.38
CA GLU A 431 -12.40 4.21 -3.03
C GLU A 431 -13.72 3.46 -3.07
N ILE A 432 -13.95 2.62 -2.06
CA ILE A 432 -15.21 1.92 -1.85
C ILE A 432 -15.62 2.15 -0.40
N LEU A 433 -16.84 2.66 -0.21
CA LEU A 433 -17.54 2.62 1.05
C LEU A 433 -18.50 1.43 1.02
N ASN A 434 -18.25 0.44 1.86
CA ASN A 434 -19.14 -0.70 2.02
C ASN A 434 -20.03 -0.47 3.24
N GLY A 435 -21.31 -0.26 2.98
CA GLY A 435 -22.37 -0.16 3.97
C GLY A 435 -22.65 -1.48 4.66
N SER A 436 -23.32 -1.40 5.80
CA SER A 436 -23.94 -2.55 6.46
C SER A 436 -24.99 -2.04 7.45
N PRO A 437 -26.13 -2.74 7.60
CA PRO A 437 -27.12 -2.42 8.62
C PRO A 437 -26.55 -2.35 10.05
N ASP A 438 -25.53 -3.16 10.34
CA ASP A 438 -24.91 -3.29 11.66
C ASP A 438 -23.70 -2.35 11.87
N ASP A 439 -23.29 -1.60 10.85
CA ASP A 439 -22.16 -0.67 10.90
C ASP A 439 -22.54 0.71 10.36
N PRO A 440 -23.00 1.63 11.22
CA PRO A 440 -23.49 2.94 10.79
C PRO A 440 -22.49 3.80 10.02
N ALA A 441 -21.20 3.60 10.27
CA ALA A 441 -20.12 4.33 9.60
C ALA A 441 -19.68 3.67 8.28
N GLY A 442 -20.12 2.42 8.02
CA GLY A 442 -19.59 1.60 6.94
C GLY A 442 -18.09 1.32 7.07
N SER A 443 -17.55 0.70 6.02
CA SER A 443 -16.12 0.47 5.85
C SER A 443 -15.58 1.24 4.65
N GLU A 444 -14.75 2.24 4.92
CA GLU A 444 -13.98 2.95 3.90
C GLU A 444 -12.72 2.16 3.52
N ASN A 445 -12.57 1.88 2.22
CA ASN A 445 -11.47 1.11 1.65
C ASN A 445 -10.87 1.90 0.48
N LEU A 446 -9.55 2.12 0.50
CA LEU A 446 -8.87 2.97 -0.49
C LEU A 446 -7.70 2.22 -1.12
N THR A 447 -7.41 2.52 -2.38
CA THR A 447 -6.16 2.12 -3.04
C THR A 447 -5.07 3.18 -2.84
N VAL A 448 -3.80 2.79 -3.04
CA VAL A 448 -2.78 3.77 -3.41
C VAL A 448 -3.11 4.43 -4.76
N TRP A 449 -2.39 5.50 -5.07
CA TRP A 449 -2.44 6.11 -6.39
C TRP A 449 -1.68 5.25 -7.40
N HIS A 450 -2.35 4.81 -8.45
CA HIS A 450 -1.76 4.12 -9.59
C HIS A 450 -1.50 5.10 -10.73
N ARG A 451 -0.66 4.72 -11.67
CA ARG A 451 -0.45 5.46 -12.92
C ARG A 451 -1.37 4.91 -13.98
N LEU A 452 -2.31 5.71 -14.47
CA LEU A 452 -3.08 5.42 -15.67
C LEU A 452 -2.25 5.88 -16.89
N ALA A 453 -1.65 4.91 -17.57
CA ALA A 453 -1.01 5.12 -18.84
C ALA A 453 -2.07 5.26 -19.96
N ARG A 454 -1.64 5.91 -21.04
CA ARG A 454 -2.44 6.03 -22.27
C ARG A 454 -2.74 4.67 -22.88
#